data_AF-Q065J3-F1
#
_entry.id   AF-Q065J3-F1
#
_cell.length_a   1.000
_cell.length_b   1.000
_cell.length_c   1.000
_cell.angle_alpha   90.00
_cell.angle_beta   90.00
_cell.angle_gamma   90.00
#
_symmetry.space_group_name_H-M   'P 1'
#
loop_
_entity.id
_entity.type
_entity.pdbx_description
1 polymer ?
#
loop_
_entity_poly.entity_id
_entity_poly.type
_entity_poly.pdbx_seq_one_letter_code
_entity_poly.pdbx_strand_id
1 'polypeptide(L)'
;MKLKLTASAAQSAVDATAFQLEAKTSRDLNGSPTASAGEGEHGLGQERRNRFTTLRRSRGDTTQPKGWVSGRIPLALLVIVPRYQARVLVHLRPSVLDPAGEAAKGAAIRLGVDGISKLRIGKAVELDIDAPNEEEARRRLELLSDRLLANPVIEDWSLELQDS
;
A
#
# COMPACT_ATOMS: atom_id res chain seq x y z
N MET A 1 -1.83 5.47 66.98
CA MET A 1 -1.03 4.23 67.13
C MET A 1 -0.78 3.65 65.75
N LYS A 2 0.50 3.40 65.39
CA LYS A 2 1.02 2.53 64.30
C LYS A 2 0.64 2.91 62.85
N LEU A 3 1.50 2.90 61.82
CA LEU A 3 2.90 2.51 61.63
C LEU A 3 3.39 3.21 60.34
N LYS A 4 4.67 3.61 60.32
CA LYS A 4 5.42 3.97 59.10
C LYS A 4 5.70 2.69 58.30
N LEU A 5 5.65 2.75 56.96
CA LEU A 5 6.52 1.95 56.09
C LEU A 5 7.00 2.81 54.91
N THR A 6 8.30 2.80 54.75
CA THR A 6 9.13 3.55 53.80
C THR A 6 9.42 2.74 52.55
N ALA A 7 9.54 3.46 51.42
CA ALA A 7 10.38 3.23 50.24
C ALA A 7 10.80 1.79 49.85
N SER A 8 10.52 1.39 48.60
CA SER A 8 11.50 0.77 47.69
C SER A 8 10.87 0.46 46.31
N ALA A 9 11.68 0.57 45.25
CA ALA A 9 11.49 0.10 43.86
C ALA A 9 11.04 1.14 42.80
N ALA A 10 11.79 2.23 42.67
CA ALA A 10 12.26 2.63 41.35
C ALA A 10 13.42 1.70 40.97
N GLN A 11 13.24 0.81 39.99
CA GLN A 11 14.23 0.33 39.00
C GLN A 11 13.60 -0.84 38.21
N SER A 12 13.89 -0.92 36.91
CA SER A 12 13.77 -2.11 36.04
C SER A 12 12.40 -2.44 35.42
N ALA A 13 12.05 -1.69 34.38
CA ALA A 13 11.45 -2.27 33.17
C ALA A 13 11.99 -1.52 31.95
N VAL A 14 13.31 -1.61 31.80
CA VAL A 14 14.07 -1.31 30.58
C VAL A 14 14.00 -2.56 29.70
N ASP A 15 13.80 -2.38 28.40
CA ASP A 15 14.22 -3.26 27.32
C ASP A 15 13.93 -4.78 27.42
N ALA A 16 12.81 -5.18 26.82
CA ALA A 16 12.62 -6.52 26.23
C ALA A 16 11.57 -6.39 25.11
N THR A 17 11.94 -6.33 23.83
CA THR A 17 12.38 -7.52 23.10
C THR A 17 13.22 -7.11 21.88
N ALA A 18 14.53 -7.08 22.13
CA ALA A 18 15.66 -7.41 21.27
C ALA A 18 15.50 -7.39 19.73
N PHE A 19 16.14 -6.40 19.13
CA PHE A 19 16.64 -6.38 17.77
C PHE A 19 18.01 -7.12 17.72
N GLN A 20 18.13 -8.08 16.80
CA GLN A 20 19.35 -8.64 16.17
C GLN A 20 20.46 -9.32 16.99
N LEU A 21 20.58 -10.64 16.80
CA LEU A 21 21.74 -11.40 16.25
C LEU A 21 21.26 -12.88 16.23
N GLU A 22 21.42 -13.71 15.19
CA GLU A 22 22.64 -14.06 14.48
C GLU A 22 22.35 -14.46 13.02
N ALA A 23 23.16 -13.91 12.12
CA ALA A 23 23.46 -14.54 10.84
C ALA A 23 24.39 -15.73 11.08
N LYS A 24 24.07 -16.91 10.53
CA LYS A 24 25.07 -17.93 10.16
C LYS A 24 24.74 -18.53 8.80
N THR A 25 25.15 -17.79 7.78
CA THR A 25 25.70 -18.42 6.57
C THR A 25 26.98 -19.14 7.01
N SER A 26 26.99 -20.46 6.94
CA SER A 26 28.20 -21.24 7.21
C SER A 26 29.12 -21.05 6.00
N ARG A 27 30.25 -20.37 6.20
CA ARG A 27 31.36 -20.29 5.24
C ARG A 27 32.56 -20.98 5.86
N ASP A 28 33.25 -21.79 5.06
CA ASP A 28 34.52 -22.39 5.40
C ASP A 28 35.66 -21.36 5.34
N LEU A 29 36.79 -21.71 5.95
CA LEU A 29 37.92 -20.81 6.23
C LEU A 29 38.70 -20.34 4.98
N ASN A 30 38.24 -20.64 3.76
CA ASN A 30 38.87 -20.19 2.50
C ASN A 30 37.91 -19.54 1.48
N GLY A 31 36.67 -19.22 1.86
CA GLY A 31 35.84 -18.26 1.12
C GLY A 31 35.54 -18.59 -0.34
N SER A 32 35.14 -19.83 -0.65
CA SER A 32 34.62 -20.20 -1.98
C SER A 32 33.47 -21.21 -1.84
N PRO A 33 32.32 -21.05 -2.51
CA PRO A 33 31.32 -22.11 -2.56
C PRO A 33 31.87 -23.27 -3.43
N THR A 34 32.20 -24.38 -2.78
CA THR A 34 32.61 -25.63 -3.43
C THR A 34 31.38 -26.43 -3.85
N ALA A 35 31.37 -26.83 -5.12
CA ALA A 35 30.49 -27.86 -5.66
C ALA A 35 31.23 -29.21 -5.63
N SER A 36 30.60 -30.25 -5.08
CA SER A 36 30.91 -31.68 -5.32
C SER A 36 29.77 -32.51 -4.68
N ALA A 37 28.93 -33.30 -5.36
CA ALA A 37 29.15 -34.39 -6.33
C ALA A 37 29.74 -35.68 -5.72
N GLY A 38 29.04 -36.81 -5.94
CA GLY A 38 29.44 -38.21 -5.68
C GLY A 38 28.28 -38.97 -5.00
N GLU A 39 27.78 -40.13 -5.43
CA GLU A 39 28.32 -41.25 -6.26
C GLU A 39 27.11 -41.99 -6.89
N GLY A 40 27.08 -42.41 -8.17
CA GLY A 40 27.73 -43.59 -8.78
C GLY A 40 26.60 -44.55 -9.25
N GLU A 41 26.58 -45.26 -10.38
CA GLU A 41 27.53 -45.57 -11.46
C GLU A 41 26.78 -46.11 -12.72
N HIS A 42 27.56 -46.30 -13.80
CA HIS A 42 27.41 -47.25 -14.93
C HIS A 42 26.55 -46.89 -16.15
N GLY A 43 27.21 -46.85 -17.32
CA GLY A 43 26.53 -47.02 -18.61
C GLY A 43 27.27 -46.45 -19.82
N LEU A 44 28.12 -47.27 -20.43
CA LEU A 44 28.89 -47.01 -21.64
C LEU A 44 28.02 -46.64 -22.86
N GLY A 45 28.50 -45.65 -23.63
CA GLY A 45 28.36 -45.56 -25.10
C GLY A 45 26.96 -45.31 -25.67
N GLN A 46 26.82 -44.23 -26.45
CA GLN A 46 26.40 -44.26 -27.86
C GLN A 46 26.20 -42.82 -28.34
N GLU A 47 27.11 -42.43 -29.22
CA GLU A 47 27.05 -41.26 -30.10
C GLU A 47 25.91 -41.43 -31.12
N ARG A 48 24.88 -40.58 -31.09
CA ARG A 48 23.94 -40.43 -32.22
C ARG A 48 23.41 -39.00 -32.40
N ARG A 49 24.10 -38.27 -33.28
CA ARG A 49 23.57 -37.37 -34.33
C ARG A 49 22.34 -36.51 -33.99
N ASN A 50 22.60 -35.26 -33.62
CA ASN A 50 21.67 -34.18 -33.94
C ASN A 50 21.55 -34.07 -35.47
N ARG A 51 20.34 -34.29 -35.97
CA ARG A 51 20.01 -34.17 -37.40
C ARG A 51 20.14 -32.71 -37.82
N PHE A 52 21.22 -32.44 -38.54
CA PHE A 52 21.26 -31.43 -39.59
C PHE A 52 20.16 -31.75 -40.60
N THR A 53 19.13 -30.91 -40.68
CA THR A 53 18.41 -30.70 -41.93
C THR A 53 18.76 -29.30 -42.42
N THR A 54 19.57 -29.28 -43.47
CA THR A 54 19.92 -28.12 -44.29
C THR A 54 18.66 -27.42 -44.80
N LEU A 55 18.28 -26.29 -44.18
CA LEU A 55 17.38 -25.35 -44.81
C LEU A 55 18.20 -24.51 -45.82
N ARG A 56 18.08 -24.94 -47.07
CA ARG A 56 18.56 -24.29 -48.30
C ARG A 56 18.35 -22.77 -48.24
N ARG A 57 19.44 -22.01 -48.33
CA ARG A 57 19.43 -20.57 -48.65
C ARG A 57 18.65 -20.36 -49.95
N SER A 58 17.42 -19.84 -49.85
CA SER A 58 16.76 -19.20 -50.98
C SER A 58 17.16 -17.74 -50.98
N ARG A 59 17.97 -17.39 -51.99
CA ARG A 59 18.42 -16.05 -52.31
C ARG A 59 17.32 -15.37 -53.12
N GLY A 60 16.91 -14.17 -52.68
CA GLY A 60 16.07 -13.26 -53.45
C GLY A 60 14.63 -13.17 -52.96
N ASP A 61 14.35 -12.19 -52.11
CA ASP A 61 13.36 -11.16 -52.45
C ASP A 61 13.49 -10.01 -51.44
N THR A 62 14.14 -8.92 -51.85
CA THR A 62 14.06 -7.64 -51.14
C THR A 62 12.77 -6.96 -51.59
N THR A 63 11.64 -7.43 -51.10
CA THR A 63 10.42 -6.63 -51.15
C THR A 63 10.32 -5.88 -49.83
N GLN A 64 10.74 -4.61 -49.87
CA GLN A 64 10.34 -3.65 -48.86
C GLN A 64 8.81 -3.70 -48.70
N PRO A 65 8.26 -3.69 -47.47
CA PRO A 65 6.83 -3.53 -47.30
C PRO A 65 6.44 -2.12 -47.76
N LYS A 66 6.05 -1.98 -49.03
CA LYS A 66 5.37 -0.80 -49.56
C LYS A 66 3.97 -0.76 -48.95
N GLY A 67 3.86 -0.08 -47.82
CA GLY A 67 2.57 0.05 -47.14
C GLY A 67 2.59 0.76 -45.80
N TRP A 68 3.70 1.43 -45.42
CA TRP A 68 3.66 2.39 -44.31
C TRP A 68 2.92 3.64 -44.80
N VAL A 69 1.60 3.52 -44.91
CA VAL A 69 0.69 4.64 -45.02
C VAL A 69 1.00 5.58 -43.86
N SER A 70 1.13 6.87 -44.15
CA SER A 70 1.21 7.97 -43.19
C SER A 70 -0.11 8.09 -42.41
N GLY A 71 -0.44 7.02 -41.68
CA GLY A 71 -1.65 6.85 -40.91
C GLY A 71 -1.57 7.80 -39.72
N ARG A 72 -2.30 8.90 -39.85
CA ARG A 72 -2.91 9.66 -38.77
C ARG A 72 -3.00 8.79 -37.52
N ILE A 73 -2.34 9.21 -36.45
CA ILE A 73 -2.57 8.65 -35.11
C ILE A 73 -4.11 8.61 -34.94
N PRO A 74 -4.73 7.45 -34.69
CA PRO A 74 -6.17 7.41 -34.50
C PRO A 74 -6.49 8.34 -33.33
N LEU A 75 -7.38 9.31 -33.57
CA LEU A 75 -7.85 10.28 -32.56
C LEU A 75 -8.50 9.63 -31.32
N ALA A 76 -8.58 8.30 -31.28
CA ALA A 76 -9.00 7.49 -30.13
C ALA A 76 -7.99 7.50 -28.97
N LEU A 77 -6.79 8.08 -29.13
CA LEU A 77 -5.70 8.03 -28.14
C LEU A 77 -5.54 9.30 -27.30
N LEU A 78 -6.61 10.08 -27.11
CA LEU A 78 -6.65 11.13 -26.11
C LEU A 78 -7.91 10.95 -25.25
N VAL A 79 -7.96 9.85 -24.49
CA VAL A 79 -8.95 9.72 -23.41
C VAL A 79 -8.47 10.65 -22.30
N ILE A 80 -9.00 11.88 -22.28
CA ILE A 80 -8.85 12.78 -21.14
C ILE A 80 -9.70 12.15 -20.04
N VAL A 81 -9.04 11.57 -19.04
CA VAL A 81 -9.72 11.10 -17.83
C VAL A 81 -9.92 12.34 -16.95
N PRO A 82 -11.17 12.76 -16.67
CA PRO A 82 -11.40 13.90 -15.79
C PRO A 82 -10.89 13.60 -14.38
N ARG A 83 -10.54 14.67 -13.68
CA ARG A 83 -10.08 14.63 -12.30
C ARG A 83 -11.16 15.21 -11.41
N TYR A 84 -11.42 14.55 -10.30
CA TYR A 84 -12.37 14.99 -9.30
C TYR A 84 -11.66 15.27 -7.98
N GLN A 85 -12.06 16.35 -7.32
CA GLN A 85 -11.67 16.67 -5.95
C GLN A 85 -12.73 16.15 -4.99
N ALA A 86 -12.32 15.38 -4.00
CA ALA A 86 -13.21 14.77 -3.04
C ALA A 86 -12.85 15.17 -1.61
N ARG A 87 -13.88 15.42 -0.80
CA ARG A 87 -13.77 15.62 0.64
C ARG A 87 -14.65 14.63 1.38
N VAL A 88 -14.03 13.77 2.19
CA VAL A 88 -14.72 12.80 3.04
C VAL A 88 -14.62 13.26 4.49
N LEU A 89 -15.78 13.49 5.12
CA LEU A 89 -15.87 13.83 6.54
C LEU A 89 -16.26 12.59 7.33
N VAL A 90 -15.40 12.12 8.22
CA VAL A 90 -15.65 10.96 9.09
C VAL A 90 -15.90 11.45 10.51
N HIS A 91 -17.01 11.01 11.11
CA HIS A 91 -17.41 11.42 12.45
C HIS A 91 -17.91 10.23 13.27
N LEU A 92 -17.67 10.27 14.58
CA LEU A 92 -18.20 9.27 15.50
C LEU A 92 -19.72 9.31 15.51
N ARG A 93 -20.37 8.14 15.44
CA ARG A 93 -21.83 7.97 15.56
C ARG A 93 -22.36 8.70 16.80
N PRO A 94 -23.60 9.23 16.79
CA PRO A 94 -24.12 10.02 17.91
C PRO A 94 -24.15 9.30 19.26
N SER A 95 -24.30 7.97 19.26
CA SER A 95 -24.30 7.10 20.45
C SER A 95 -22.91 6.82 21.02
N VAL A 96 -21.84 7.16 20.29
CA VAL A 96 -20.46 6.90 20.69
C VAL A 96 -19.89 8.11 21.44
N LEU A 97 -19.38 7.84 22.65
CA LEU A 97 -18.68 8.82 23.47
C LEU A 97 -17.40 9.28 22.78
N ASP A 98 -17.14 10.59 22.83
CA ASP A 98 -15.93 11.21 22.26
C ASP A 98 -15.09 11.86 23.38
N PRO A 99 -14.18 11.10 24.03
CA PRO A 99 -13.31 11.65 25.08
C PRO A 99 -12.43 12.80 24.58
N ALA A 100 -12.03 12.80 23.31
CA ALA A 100 -11.19 13.84 22.73
C ALA A 100 -11.99 15.15 22.57
N GLY A 101 -13.24 15.06 22.11
CA GLY A 101 -14.17 16.17 22.04
C GLY A 101 -14.46 16.81 23.41
N GLU A 102 -14.69 16.00 24.44
CA GLU A 102 -14.90 16.52 25.80
C GLU A 102 -13.64 17.19 26.36
N ALA A 103 -12.46 16.61 26.13
CA ALA A 103 -11.19 17.23 26.53
C ALA A 103 -10.96 18.57 25.84
N ALA A 104 -11.23 18.65 24.53
CA ALA A 104 -11.11 19.88 23.74
C ALA A 104 -12.14 20.94 24.15
N LYS A 105 -13.38 20.55 24.48
CA LYS A 105 -14.39 21.45 25.06
C LYS A 105 -13.90 22.04 26.39
N GLY A 106 -13.37 21.20 27.27
CA GLY A 106 -12.78 21.66 28.53
C GLY A 106 -11.61 22.63 28.32
N ALA A 107 -10.78 22.41 27.28
CA ALA A 107 -9.73 23.35 26.91
C ALA A 107 -10.28 24.68 26.39
N ALA A 108 -11.30 24.66 25.54
CA ALA A 108 -11.95 25.87 25.02
C ALA A 108 -12.53 26.74 26.14
N ILE A 109 -13.16 26.14 27.14
CA ILE A 109 -13.68 26.86 28.33
C ILE A 109 -12.55 27.53 29.10
N ARG A 110 -11.41 26.85 29.30
CA ARG A 110 -10.23 27.47 29.96
C ARG A 110 -9.63 28.64 29.17
N LEU A 111 -9.86 28.71 27.86
CA LEU A 111 -9.49 29.83 27.01
C LEU A 111 -10.52 30.97 27.02
N GLY A 112 -11.63 30.83 27.76
CA GLY A 112 -12.70 31.82 27.85
C GLY A 112 -13.73 31.73 26.72
N VAL A 113 -13.80 30.60 26.00
CA VAL A 113 -14.84 30.37 25.00
C VAL A 113 -16.06 29.73 25.66
N ASP A 114 -17.06 30.56 25.94
CA ASP A 114 -18.33 30.13 26.55
C ASP A 114 -19.37 29.72 25.50
N GLY A 115 -20.45 29.06 25.95
CA GLY A 115 -21.61 28.72 25.10
C GLY A 115 -21.47 27.45 24.25
N ILE A 116 -20.35 26.73 24.32
CA ILE A 116 -20.18 25.45 23.61
C ILE A 116 -21.00 24.36 24.32
N SER A 117 -22.14 23.98 23.76
CA SER A 117 -22.98 22.91 24.30
C SER A 117 -22.39 21.51 24.02
N LYS A 118 -21.87 21.29 22.80
CA LYS A 118 -21.29 20.03 22.35
C LYS A 118 -20.11 20.31 21.41
N LEU A 119 -19.01 19.59 21.60
CA LEU A 119 -17.84 19.62 20.72
C LEU A 119 -17.48 18.16 20.39
N ARG A 120 -17.34 17.85 19.10
CA ARG A 120 -16.89 16.54 18.62
C ARG A 120 -15.70 16.71 17.70
N ILE A 121 -14.78 15.76 17.74
CA ILE A 121 -13.63 15.70 16.85
C ILE A 121 -13.87 14.57 15.85
N GLY A 122 -13.57 14.84 14.58
CA GLY A 122 -13.65 13.89 13.48
C GLY A 122 -12.45 14.03 12.54
N LYS A 123 -12.50 13.31 11.42
CA LYS A 123 -11.46 13.35 10.38
C LYS A 123 -12.03 14.07 9.15
N ALA A 124 -11.21 14.89 8.51
CA ALA A 124 -11.47 15.40 7.17
C ALA A 124 -10.38 14.85 6.25
N VAL A 125 -10.79 14.16 5.19
CA VAL A 125 -9.89 13.56 4.20
C VAL A 125 -10.16 14.26 2.88
N GLU A 126 -9.13 14.83 2.28
CA GLU A 126 -9.18 15.50 0.98
C GLU A 126 -8.29 14.73 0.01
N LEU A 127 -8.79 14.42 -1.18
CA LEU A 127 -8.05 13.68 -2.19
C LEU A 127 -8.54 14.00 -3.61
N ASP A 128 -7.63 13.84 -4.57
CA ASP A 128 -7.94 13.89 -6.00
C ASP A 128 -8.06 12.48 -6.56
N ILE A 129 -9.02 12.26 -7.45
CA ILE A 129 -9.18 10.98 -8.15
C ILE A 129 -9.45 11.19 -9.64
N ASP A 130 -8.67 10.50 -10.47
CA ASP A 130 -8.94 10.43 -11.90
C ASP A 130 -9.95 9.29 -12.15
N ALA A 131 -11.06 9.61 -12.82
CA ALA A 131 -12.14 8.68 -13.12
C ALA A 131 -12.82 9.02 -14.45
N PRO A 132 -13.40 8.04 -15.17
CA PRO A 132 -14.02 8.31 -16.47
C PRO A 132 -15.27 9.20 -16.40
N ASN A 133 -15.94 9.24 -15.24
CA ASN A 133 -17.09 10.07 -14.95
C ASN A 133 -17.27 10.19 -13.42
N GLU A 134 -18.19 11.06 -13.01
CA GLU A 134 -18.47 11.34 -11.59
C GLU A 134 -19.03 10.11 -10.87
N GLU A 135 -19.86 9.28 -11.52
CA GLU A 135 -20.42 8.08 -10.91
C GLU A 135 -19.35 7.06 -10.55
N GLU A 136 -18.36 6.85 -11.41
CA GLU A 136 -17.25 5.95 -11.15
C GLU A 136 -16.30 6.52 -10.09
N ALA A 137 -16.08 7.84 -10.07
CA ALA A 137 -15.35 8.50 -9.00
C ALA A 137 -16.03 8.27 -7.64
N ARG A 138 -17.34 8.54 -7.58
CA ARG A 138 -18.17 8.34 -6.39
C ARG A 138 -18.12 6.89 -5.92
N ARG A 139 -18.36 5.92 -6.80
CA ARG A 139 -18.32 4.48 -6.44
C ARG A 139 -16.98 4.07 -5.82
N ARG A 140 -15.85 4.54 -6.37
CA ARG A 140 -14.52 4.25 -5.82
C ARG A 140 -14.32 4.90 -4.45
N LEU A 141 -14.80 6.12 -4.27
CA LEU A 141 -14.72 6.86 -3.02
C LEU A 141 -15.60 6.26 -1.93
N GLU A 142 -16.79 5.80 -2.26
CA GLU A 142 -17.68 5.05 -1.35
C GLU A 142 -16.99 3.78 -0.85
N LEU A 143 -16.43 2.99 -1.76
CA LEU A 143 -15.68 1.79 -1.42
C LEU A 143 -14.48 2.10 -0.52
N LEU A 144 -13.70 3.13 -0.86
CA LEU A 144 -12.55 3.57 -0.06
C LEU A 144 -12.98 4.01 1.35
N SER A 145 -14.10 4.74 1.44
CA SER A 145 -14.63 5.26 2.69
C SER A 145 -15.11 4.14 3.62
N ASP A 146 -15.87 3.18 3.08
CA ASP A 146 -16.41 2.04 3.83
C ASP A 146 -15.34 1.03 4.27
N ARG A 147 -14.27 0.88 3.49
CA ARG A 147 -13.26 -0.16 3.73
C ARG A 147 -12.02 0.33 4.45
N LEU A 148 -11.75 1.63 4.39
CA LEU A 148 -10.49 2.18 4.89
C LEU A 148 -10.66 3.44 5.75
N LEU A 149 -11.42 4.44 5.28
CA LEU A 149 -11.41 5.75 5.94
C LEU A 149 -12.26 5.77 7.21
N ALA A 150 -13.36 5.04 7.25
CA ALA A 150 -14.27 4.97 8.38
C ALA A 150 -14.31 3.57 9.01
N ASN A 151 -14.37 3.53 10.34
CA ASN A 151 -14.73 2.33 11.06
C ASN A 151 -16.26 2.15 11.08
N PRO A 152 -16.82 1.13 10.39
CA PRO A 152 -18.28 1.00 10.21
C PRO A 152 -19.06 0.82 11.52
N VAL A 153 -18.41 0.33 12.58
CA VAL A 153 -19.06 0.07 13.87
C VAL A 153 -19.33 1.36 14.64
N ILE A 154 -18.40 2.32 14.62
CA ILE A 154 -18.42 3.49 15.51
C ILE A 154 -18.38 4.83 14.80
N GLU A 155 -18.09 4.86 13.50
CA GLU A 155 -18.03 6.07 12.68
C GLU A 155 -19.07 6.02 11.55
N ASP A 156 -19.53 7.20 11.17
CA ASP A 156 -20.25 7.48 9.93
C ASP A 156 -19.41 8.42 9.07
N TRP A 157 -19.69 8.48 7.77
CA TRP A 157 -18.99 9.37 6.85
C TRP A 157 -19.94 10.04 5.85
N SER A 158 -19.52 11.20 5.33
CA SER A 158 -20.18 11.90 4.21
C SER A 158 -19.16 12.28 3.16
N LEU A 159 -19.56 12.27 1.88
CA LEU A 159 -18.72 12.59 0.73
C LEU A 159 -19.24 13.84 0.02
N GLU A 160 -18.35 14.79 -0.19
CA GLU A 160 -18.50 15.91 -1.13
C GLU A 160 -17.57 15.65 -2.32
N LEU A 161 -18.07 15.82 -3.53
CA LEU A 161 -17.33 15.57 -4.77
C LEU A 161 -17.51 16.76 -5.71
N GLN A 162 -16.41 17.21 -6.31
CA GLN A 162 -16.36 18.35 -7.22
C GLN A 162 -15.50 17.99 -8.44
N ASP A 163 -15.85 18.53 -9.61
CA ASP A 163 -15.02 18.44 -10.81
C ASP A 163 -13.85 19.45 -10.72
N SER A 164 -12.67 19.07 -11.21
CA SER A 164 -11.41 19.83 -11.02
C SER A 164 -10.94 20.57 -12.26
#